data_AF-A0A0M8ZSS8-F1
#
_entry.id   AF-A0A0M8ZSS8-F1
#
_cell.length_a   1.000
_cell.length_b   1.000
_cell.length_c   1.000
_cell.angle_alpha   90.00
_cell.angle_beta   90.00
_cell.angle_gamma   90.00
#
_symmetry.space_group_name_H-M   'P 1'
#
loop_
_entity.id
_entity.type
_entity.pdbx_description
1 polymer ?
#
loop_
_entity_poly.entity_id
_entity_poly.type
_entity_poly.pdbx_seq_one_letter_code
_entity_poly.pdbx_strand_id
1 'polypeptide(L)'
;TYYFMRKSLKWWRKLFFWGLEICLINSYILYKQVKRQRNEQPLTHLHFRKILVRGDFQQPRDRASRSTSNSDEIRLNEELRVILTGTKKDCIVCSSRNKPGGRHETTYYCDTCPDKPRMYLGL
;
A
#
# COMPACT_ATOMS: atom_id res chain seq x y z
N THR A 1 6.04 20.15 -22.21
CA THR A 1 4.77 20.23 -21.44
C THR A 1 3.88 19.08 -21.86
N TYR A 2 3.64 18.10 -20.98
CA TYR A 2 2.84 16.92 -21.31
C TYR A 2 1.39 17.19 -20.89
N TYR A 3 0.52 17.47 -21.85
CA TYR A 3 -0.88 17.84 -21.60
C TYR A 3 -1.74 16.58 -21.66
N PHE A 4 -1.98 15.94 -20.51
CA PHE A 4 -2.86 14.77 -20.41
C PHE A 4 -4.33 15.21 -20.41
N MET A 5 -4.81 15.78 -21.51
CA MET A 5 -6.23 16.06 -21.67
C MET A 5 -6.92 14.95 -22.43
N ARG A 6 -7.46 13.97 -21.69
CA ARG A 6 -8.62 13.21 -22.18
C ARG A 6 -9.80 14.19 -22.31
N LYS A 7 -10.52 14.14 -23.43
CA LYS A 7 -11.74 14.93 -23.62
C LYS A 7 -12.77 14.55 -22.56
N SER A 8 -12.92 15.37 -21.52
CA SER A 8 -14.00 15.25 -20.56
C SER A 8 -15.03 16.36 -20.81
N LEU A 9 -16.27 15.95 -21.08
CA LEU A 9 -17.42 16.84 -21.33
C LEU A 9 -17.95 17.53 -20.06
N LYS A 10 -17.44 17.16 -18.88
CA LYS A 10 -17.89 17.71 -17.59
C LYS A 10 -16.91 18.78 -17.12
N TRP A 11 -17.33 20.05 -17.15
CA TRP A 11 -16.52 21.21 -16.76
C TRP A 11 -15.87 21.07 -15.38
N TRP A 12 -16.57 20.49 -14.40
CA TRP A 12 -16.04 20.22 -13.06
C TRP A 12 -14.74 19.40 -13.06
N ARG A 13 -14.53 18.50 -14.02
CA ARG A 13 -13.27 17.75 -14.12
C ARG A 13 -12.09 18.65 -14.48
N LYS A 14 -12.32 19.67 -15.32
CA LYS A 14 -11.28 20.65 -15.66
C LYS A 14 -10.88 21.45 -14.42
N LEU A 15 -11.85 21.91 -13.64
CA LEU A 15 -11.59 22.61 -12.37
C LEU A 15 -10.83 21.72 -11.38
N PHE A 16 -11.22 20.45 -11.26
CA PHE A 16 -10.55 19.49 -10.37
C PHE A 16 -9.07 19.28 -10.75
N PHE A 17 -8.78 18.99 -12.02
CA PHE A 17 -7.40 18.78 -12.46
C PHE A 17 -6.57 20.07 -12.40
N TRP A 18 -7.17 21.22 -12.69
CA TRP A 18 -6.52 22.51 -12.51
C TRP A 18 -6.17 22.75 -11.03
N GLY A 19 -7.12 22.53 -10.12
CA GLY A 19 -6.89 22.62 -8.67
C GLY A 19 -5.81 21.66 -8.18
N LEU A 20 -5.79 20.42 -8.68
CA LEU A 20 -4.74 19.44 -8.36
C LEU A 20 -3.35 19.91 -8.79
N GLU A 21 -3.20 20.47 -10.00
CA GLU A 21 -1.92 21.00 -10.47
C GLU A 21 -1.47 22.20 -9.62
N ILE A 22 -2.38 23.08 -9.19
CA ILE A 22 -2.07 24.18 -8.26
C ILE A 22 -1.61 23.64 -6.89
N CYS A 23 -2.32 22.66 -6.33
CA CYS A 23 -1.94 22.01 -5.07
C CYS A 23 -0.55 21.36 -5.18
N LEU A 24 -0.24 20.73 -6.31
CA LEU A 24 1.06 20.10 -6.56
C LEU A 24 2.18 21.14 -6.58
N ILE A 25 2.00 22.26 -7.28
CA ILE A 25 2.97 23.36 -7.32
C ILE A 25 3.17 23.95 -5.91
N ASN A 26 2.08 24.21 -5.19
CA ASN A 26 2.13 24.75 -3.83
C ASN A 26 2.89 23.82 -2.87
N SER A 27 2.64 22.51 -2.95
CA SER A 27 3.36 21.52 -2.15
C SER A 27 4.87 21.49 -2.47
N TYR A 28 5.25 21.69 -3.72
CA TYR A 28 6.65 21.75 -4.14
C TYR A 28 7.35 23.04 -3.69
N ILE A 29 6.65 24.18 -3.65
CA ILE A 29 7.18 25.43 -3.09
C ILE A 29 7.49 25.24 -1.61
N LEU A 30 6.55 24.66 -0.86
CA LEU A 30 6.76 24.35 0.56
C LEU A 30 7.94 23.39 0.77
N TYR A 31 8.03 22.33 -0.04
CA TYR A 31 9.15 21.39 -0.01
C TYR A 31 10.50 22.09 -0.22
N LYS A 32 10.59 22.99 -1.21
CA LYS A 32 11.80 23.78 -1.46
C LYS A 32 12.18 24.67 -0.28
N GLN A 33 11.20 25.30 0.36
CA GLN A 33 11.44 26.14 1.53
C GLN A 33 12.05 25.33 2.67
N VAL A 34 11.48 24.17 2.98
CA VAL A 34 11.98 23.26 4.03
C VAL A 34 13.40 22.75 3.71
N LYS A 35 13.66 22.35 2.46
CA LYS A 35 15.01 21.88 2.06
C LYS A 35 16.05 22.99 2.09
N ARG A 36 15.67 24.21 1.68
CA ARG A 36 16.54 25.39 1.78
C ARG A 36 16.87 25.72 3.25
N GLN A 37 15.91 25.62 4.16
CA GLN A 37 16.17 25.79 5.60
C GLN A 37 17.16 24.75 6.15
N ARG A 38 17.16 23.53 5.59
CA ARG A 38 18.08 22.45 5.96
C ARG A 38 19.42 22.48 5.21
N ASN A 39 19.69 23.49 4.39
CA ASN A 39 20.85 23.57 3.49
C ASN A 39 21.02 22.35 2.56
N GLU A 40 19.91 21.70 2.21
CA GLU A 40 19.92 20.58 1.27
C GLU A 40 19.55 21.05 -0.14
N GLN A 41 20.13 20.42 -1.15
CA GLN A 41 19.74 20.70 -2.54
C GLN A 41 18.33 20.16 -2.82
N PRO A 42 17.39 21.00 -3.27
CA PRO A 42 16.04 20.56 -3.58
C PRO A 42 16.03 19.70 -4.84
N LEU A 43 15.21 18.64 -4.82
CA LEU A 43 14.92 17.80 -5.98
C LEU A 43 14.29 18.63 -7.11
N THR A 44 14.47 18.18 -8.35
CA THR A 44 13.77 18.75 -9.51
C THR A 44 12.27 18.48 -9.44
N HIS A 45 11.45 19.36 -10.04
CA HIS A 45 9.98 19.26 -10.00
C HIS A 45 9.45 17.93 -10.55
N LEU A 46 10.10 17.40 -11.60
CA LEU A 46 9.75 16.12 -12.21
C LEU A 46 10.02 14.95 -11.26
N HIS A 47 11.14 15.00 -10.54
CA HIS A 47 11.48 13.97 -9.55
C HIS A 47 10.53 14.01 -8.35
N PHE A 48 10.18 15.22 -7.89
CA PHE A 48 9.18 15.42 -6.84
C PHE A 48 7.82 14.83 -7.24
N ARG A 49 7.35 15.08 -8.47
CA ARG A 49 6.11 14.50 -8.99
C ARG A 49 6.16 12.99 -9.08
N LYS A 50 7.30 12.40 -9.48
CA LYS A 50 7.48 10.94 -9.53
C LYS A 50 7.38 10.30 -8.14
N ILE A 51 8.06 10.85 -7.14
CA ILE A 51 7.96 10.38 -5.75
C ILE A 51 6.52 10.49 -5.25
N LEU A 52 5.85 11.61 -5.55
CA LEU A 52 4.46 11.84 -5.14
C LEU A 52 3.49 10.79 -5.70
N VAL A 53 3.64 10.44 -6.98
CA VAL A 53 2.82 9.40 -7.63
C VAL A 53 3.16 8.01 -7.12
N ARG A 54 4.43 7.75 -6.80
CA ARG A 54 4.90 6.45 -6.29
C ARG A 54 4.47 6.20 -4.85
N GLY A 55 4.10 7.25 -4.11
CA GLY A 55 3.75 7.13 -2.70
C GLY A 55 4.96 6.94 -1.78
N ASP A 56 6.18 7.13 -2.30
CA ASP A 56 7.47 6.94 -1.60
C ASP A 56 7.76 8.06 -0.57
N PHE A 57 6.74 8.56 0.12
CA PHE A 57 6.94 9.42 1.27
C PHE A 57 7.29 8.56 2.46
N GLN A 58 8.58 8.50 2.79
CA GLN A 58 9.03 8.12 4.12
C GLN A 58 8.57 9.22 5.09
N GLN A 59 7.30 9.16 5.50
CA GLN A 59 6.89 9.84 6.72
C GLN A 59 7.51 9.07 7.88
N PRO A 60 8.36 9.69 8.72
CA PRO A 60 8.48 9.23 10.09
C PRO A 60 7.10 9.39 10.71
N ARG A 61 6.33 8.30 10.73
CA ARG A 61 5.07 8.27 11.47
C ARG A 61 5.45 8.20 12.94
N ASP A 62 5.62 9.36 13.57
CA ASP A 62 5.54 9.48 15.02
C ASP A 62 4.07 9.33 15.43
N ARG A 63 3.49 8.15 15.16
CA ARG A 63 2.24 7.77 15.82
C ARG A 63 2.65 7.31 17.21
N ALA A 64 2.23 8.07 18.22
CA ALA A 64 2.29 7.62 19.60
C ALA A 64 1.66 6.22 19.68
N SER A 65 2.52 5.22 19.88
CA SER A 65 2.13 3.82 19.99
C SER A 65 1.22 3.67 21.20
N ARG A 66 -0.06 3.40 20.98
CA ARG A 66 -0.87 2.71 22.00
C ARG A 66 -0.31 1.30 22.09
N SER A 67 0.42 1.05 23.16
CA SER A 67 0.90 -0.27 23.55
C SER A 67 -0.28 -1.25 23.59
N THR A 68 -0.25 -2.27 22.73
CA THR A 68 -0.92 -3.54 23.01
C THR A 68 -0.13 -4.68 22.38
N SER A 69 0.41 -5.53 23.27
CA SER A 69 0.87 -6.91 23.09
C SER A 69 1.90 -7.25 22.00
N ASN A 70 3.04 -7.75 22.47
CA ASN A 70 3.97 -8.61 21.74
C ASN A 70 3.25 -9.65 20.87
N SER A 71 3.40 -9.52 19.56
CA SER A 71 3.50 -10.65 18.64
C SER A 71 4.27 -10.15 17.43
N ASP A 72 5.35 -10.84 17.10
CA ASP A 72 6.33 -10.49 16.08
C ASP A 72 5.72 -9.80 14.86
N GLU A 73 6.03 -8.51 14.69
CA GLU A 73 5.61 -7.73 13.53
C GLU A 73 6.32 -8.27 12.28
N ILE A 74 5.71 -9.26 11.63
CA ILE A 74 6.00 -9.57 10.24
C ILE A 74 5.67 -8.31 9.45
N ARG A 75 6.71 -7.57 9.08
CA ARG A 75 6.65 -6.37 8.26
C ARG A 75 5.78 -6.66 7.05
N LEU A 76 4.60 -6.02 6.98
CA LEU A 76 3.78 -5.95 5.78
C LEU A 76 4.58 -5.14 4.74
N ASN A 77 5.49 -5.81 4.04
CA ASN A 77 6.00 -5.32 2.78
C ASN A 77 4.82 -5.22 1.82
N GLU A 78 4.86 -4.21 0.95
CA GLU A 78 3.95 -3.93 -0.15
C GLU A 78 4.08 -5.00 -1.26
N GLU A 79 4.03 -6.26 -0.85
CA GLU A 79 4.04 -7.41 -1.73
C GLU A 79 2.61 -7.93 -1.77
N LEU A 80 2.03 -7.97 -2.98
CA LEU A 80 0.73 -8.60 -3.20
C LEU A 80 0.75 -9.97 -2.52
N ARG A 81 -0.21 -10.23 -1.62
CA ARG A 81 -0.37 -11.56 -1.02
C ARG A 81 -0.78 -12.52 -2.13
N VAL A 82 0.20 -13.19 -2.71
CA VAL A 82 -0.05 -14.15 -3.79
C VAL A 82 -0.59 -15.42 -3.17
N ILE A 83 -1.84 -15.72 -3.50
CA ILE A 83 -2.48 -16.97 -3.13
C ILE A 83 -2.30 -17.92 -4.32
N LEU A 84 -1.65 -19.05 -4.06
CA LEU A 84 -1.38 -20.08 -5.05
C LEU A 84 -2.15 -21.35 -4.72
N THR A 85 -2.28 -22.22 -5.71
CA THR A 85 -2.92 -23.53 -5.58
C THR A 85 -1.85 -24.62 -5.57
N GLY A 86 -1.97 -25.59 -4.67
CA GLY A 86 -1.05 -26.72 -4.56
C GLY A 86 -1.73 -28.00 -4.09
N THR A 87 -0.95 -28.91 -3.49
CA THR A 87 -1.46 -30.17 -2.90
C THR A 87 -2.51 -29.92 -1.82
N LYS A 88 -3.49 -30.81 -1.65
CA LYS A 88 -4.51 -30.67 -0.59
C LYS A 88 -3.88 -30.82 0.79
N LYS A 89 -4.14 -29.90 1.71
CA LYS A 89 -3.93 -30.12 3.16
C LYS A 89 -5.01 -29.45 3.99
N ASP A 90 -5.00 -29.76 5.28
CA ASP A 90 -5.89 -29.19 6.29
C ASP A 90 -5.78 -27.65 6.32
N CYS A 91 -6.94 -26.99 6.25
CA CYS A 91 -7.09 -25.54 6.39
C CYS A 91 -6.77 -25.12 7.83
N ILE A 92 -5.84 -24.19 8.04
CA ILE A 92 -5.45 -23.73 9.38
C ILE A 92 -6.59 -23.00 10.12
N VAL A 93 -7.53 -22.42 9.37
CA VAL A 93 -8.65 -21.64 9.92
C VAL A 93 -9.84 -22.54 10.24
N CYS A 94 -10.19 -23.44 9.32
CA CYS A 94 -11.44 -24.20 9.38
C CYS A 94 -11.25 -25.64 9.88
N SER A 95 -10.07 -26.24 9.70
CA SER A 95 -9.85 -27.65 10.06
C SER A 95 -9.63 -27.78 11.56
N SER A 96 -10.49 -28.55 12.22
CA SER A 96 -10.40 -28.89 13.63
C SER A 96 -10.43 -30.41 13.81
N ARG A 97 -9.36 -30.96 14.42
CA ARG A 97 -9.28 -32.40 14.72
C ARG A 97 -10.12 -32.84 15.92
N ASN A 98 -10.54 -31.86 16.72
CA ASN A 98 -11.26 -32.09 17.98
C ASN A 98 -12.78 -32.30 17.77
N LYS A 99 -13.29 -32.17 16.54
CA LYS A 99 -14.70 -32.36 16.20
C LYS A 99 -14.84 -33.48 15.17
N PRO A 100 -15.74 -34.45 15.35
CA PRO A 100 -16.03 -35.43 14.32
C PRO A 100 -16.56 -34.72 13.08
N GLY A 101 -15.96 -35.00 11.91
CA GLY A 101 -16.26 -34.29 10.66
C GLY A 101 -15.68 -32.87 10.55
N GLY A 102 -14.89 -32.41 11.52
CA GLY A 102 -14.31 -31.06 11.53
C GLY A 102 -13.12 -30.85 10.61
N ARG A 103 -12.79 -31.83 9.76
CA ARG A 103 -11.62 -31.78 8.88
C ARG A 103 -11.97 -31.09 7.56
N HIS A 104 -11.36 -29.94 7.32
CA HIS A 104 -11.56 -29.17 6.10
C HIS A 104 -10.24 -29.04 5.33
N GLU A 105 -10.20 -29.59 4.12
CA GLU A 105 -9.02 -29.52 3.24
C GLU A 105 -9.14 -28.35 2.26
N THR A 106 -8.01 -27.72 1.95
CA THR A 106 -7.89 -26.68 0.93
C THR A 106 -6.62 -26.87 0.11
N THR A 107 -6.68 -26.47 -1.16
CA THR A 107 -5.51 -26.41 -2.05
C THR A 107 -4.86 -25.03 -2.05
N TYR A 108 -5.55 -24.00 -1.55
CA TYR A 108 -5.07 -22.62 -1.53
C TYR A 108 -4.11 -22.38 -0.36
N TYR A 109 -3.00 -21.70 -0.64
CA TYR A 109 -2.02 -21.28 0.36
C TYR A 109 -1.49 -19.88 0.08
N CYS A 110 -1.09 -19.17 1.13
CA CYS A 110 -0.40 -17.89 1.00
C CYS A 110 1.11 -18.16 0.78
N ASP A 111 1.67 -17.75 -0.36
CA ASP A 111 3.11 -17.94 -0.62
C ASP A 111 3.98 -16.89 0.08
N THR A 112 3.39 -15.74 0.40
CA THR A 112 4.07 -14.59 1.04
C THR A 112 4.36 -14.83 2.53
N CYS A 113 3.65 -15.74 3.19
CA CYS A 113 3.86 -16.04 4.60
C CYS A 113 4.95 -17.11 4.78
N PRO A 114 5.82 -17.02 5.81
CA PRO A 114 6.91 -17.98 6.03
C PRO A 114 6.40 -19.42 6.19
N ASP A 115 5.27 -19.59 6.89
CA ASP A 115 4.67 -20.90 7.17
C ASP A 115 3.79 -21.43 6.02
N LYS A 116 3.67 -20.67 4.94
CA LYS A 116 2.80 -20.95 3.79
C LYS A 116 1.43 -21.54 4.20
N PRO A 117 0.68 -20.83 5.07
CA PRO A 117 -0.52 -21.34 5.67
C PRO A 117 -1.58 -21.60 4.62
N ARG A 118 -2.31 -22.70 4.81
CA ARG A 118 -3.38 -23.15 3.92
C ARG A 118 -4.71 -22.67 4.47
N MET A 119 -5.44 -21.92 3.65
CA MET A 119 -6.68 -21.28 4.08
C MET A 119 -7.71 -21.29 2.95
N TYR A 120 -8.98 -21.18 3.32
CA TYR A 120 -10.05 -21.01 2.35
C TYR A 120 -10.18 -19.52 2.02
N LEU A 121 -10.32 -19.18 0.73
CA LEU A 121 -10.73 -17.84 0.34
C LEU A 121 -12.25 -17.78 0.45
N GLY A 122 -12.75 -17.15 1.50
CA GLY A 122 -14.18 -16.83 1.62
C GLY A 122 -14.55 -15.72 0.65
N LEU A 123 -14.67 -16.05 -0.64
CA LEU A 123 -15.32 -15.22 -1.65
C LEU A 123 -16.83 -15.23 -1.44
#